data_AF-A0A1Q7GDI4-F1
#
_entry.id   AF-A0A1Q7GDI4-F1
#
_cell.length_a   1.000
_cell.length_b   1.000
_cell.length_c   1.000
_cell.angle_alpha   90.00
_cell.angle_beta   90.00
_cell.angle_gamma   90.00
#
_symmetry.space_group_name_H-M   'P 1'
#
loop_
_entity.id
_entity.type
_entity.pdbx_description
1 polymer ?
#
loop_
_entity_poly.entity_id
_entity_poly.type
_entity_poly.pdbx_seq_one_letter_code
_entity_poly.pdbx_strand_id
1 'polypeptide(L)'
;MTKVWQLTALLVFAATAGAAQRPAHTPTPHVKSAAPSSKQPATETRGAESAEHVKSFRGIAERLNMTPEALQTAYEQARSTNPKLTRGQFIAANMLGHNLSDKGITTDKILAGLASGKSIGQTLHSLGLSDQDAKAAEKAADRDVRAADKEADKAAKAQEKKQDTKQ
;
A
#
# COMPACT_ATOMS: atom_id res chain seq x y z
N MET A 1 -56.08 -9.38 14.51
CA MET A 1 -55.71 -10.59 15.29
C MET A 1 -54.41 -10.32 16.04
N THR A 2 -54.44 -10.55 17.35
CA THR A 2 -53.42 -10.26 18.37
C THR A 2 -52.71 -11.54 18.86
N LYS A 3 -51.42 -11.45 19.23
CA LYS A 3 -50.64 -12.19 20.28
C LYS A 3 -49.14 -12.12 19.92
N VAL A 4 -48.19 -11.51 20.65
CA VAL A 4 -47.76 -11.44 22.07
C VAL A 4 -46.95 -12.65 22.56
N TRP A 5 -45.65 -12.34 22.83
CA TRP A 5 -44.66 -12.83 23.81
C TRP A 5 -44.37 -14.32 24.02
N GLN A 6 -43.06 -14.63 24.18
CA GLN A 6 -42.51 -15.09 25.48
C GLN A 6 -41.02 -14.76 25.65
N LEU A 7 -40.69 -14.35 26.89
CA LEU A 7 -39.37 -14.24 27.52
C LEU A 7 -38.98 -15.59 28.14
N THR A 8 -37.68 -15.94 28.18
CA THR A 8 -37.05 -16.82 29.19
C THR A 8 -35.54 -16.90 28.92
N ALA A 9 -34.64 -17.15 29.87
CA ALA A 9 -34.38 -16.65 31.22
C ALA A 9 -32.92 -17.05 31.52
N LEU A 10 -32.31 -16.33 32.45
CA LEU A 10 -30.95 -16.41 32.99
C LEU A 10 -30.56 -17.80 33.56
N LEU A 11 -29.28 -18.20 33.51
CA LEU A 11 -28.66 -18.99 34.59
C LEU A 11 -27.15 -18.75 34.71
N VAL A 12 -26.76 -18.41 35.94
CA VAL A 12 -25.43 -18.12 36.52
C VAL A 12 -24.86 -19.39 37.14
N PHE A 13 -23.52 -19.56 37.15
CA PHE A 13 -22.73 -20.18 38.24
C PHE A 13 -21.23 -19.87 37.97
N ALA A 14 -20.60 -18.91 38.64
CA ALA A 14 -19.96 -18.93 39.98
C ALA A 14 -18.50 -19.45 39.99
N ALA A 15 -17.67 -18.72 40.75
CA ALA A 15 -16.23 -18.55 40.64
C ALA A 15 -15.38 -19.61 41.37
N THR A 16 -14.10 -19.69 41.00
CA THR A 16 -13.02 -20.12 41.91
C THR A 16 -11.91 -19.06 41.97
N ALA A 17 -11.55 -18.74 43.21
CA ALA A 17 -10.58 -17.72 43.59
C ALA A 17 -9.14 -18.21 43.43
N GLY A 18 -8.26 -17.32 42.98
CA GLY A 18 -6.81 -17.46 43.12
C GLY A 18 -6.25 -16.14 43.64
N ALA A 19 -5.99 -16.07 44.94
CA ALA A 19 -5.33 -14.93 45.57
C ALA A 19 -3.81 -15.17 45.59
N ALA A 20 -3.04 -14.25 45.00
CA ALA A 20 -1.63 -14.07 45.31
C ALA A 20 -1.34 -12.56 45.39
N GLN A 21 -0.77 -12.15 46.52
CA GLN A 21 -0.60 -10.76 46.94
C GLN A 21 0.76 -10.18 46.49
N ARG A 22 0.71 -8.99 45.84
CA ARG A 22 1.53 -7.75 45.94
C ARG A 22 3.00 -7.80 46.45
N PRO A 23 3.91 -6.95 45.91
CA PRO A 23 3.99 -5.50 46.23
C PRO A 23 4.15 -4.58 44.98
N ALA A 24 3.44 -3.46 44.86
CA ALA A 24 3.74 -2.10 45.36
C ALA A 24 4.89 -1.38 44.63
N HIS A 25 4.56 -0.69 43.53
CA HIS A 25 5.37 0.39 42.96
C HIS A 25 4.50 1.63 42.76
N THR A 26 4.89 2.70 43.43
CA THR A 26 4.33 4.05 43.36
C THR A 26 4.69 4.72 42.04
N PRO A 27 3.76 5.38 41.33
CA PRO A 27 4.14 6.33 40.29
C PRO A 27 4.45 7.69 40.92
N THR A 28 5.70 8.12 40.79
CA THR A 28 6.16 9.48 41.11
C THR A 28 5.61 10.49 40.08
N PRO A 29 5.24 11.71 40.49
CA PRO A 29 4.91 12.78 39.54
C PRO A 29 6.20 13.49 39.15
N HIS A 30 6.63 13.38 37.89
CA HIS A 30 7.69 14.24 37.35
C HIS A 30 7.05 15.41 36.60
N VAL A 31 7.29 16.58 37.16
CA VAL A 31 7.04 17.90 36.61
C VAL A 31 8.02 18.21 35.48
N LYS A 32 7.49 18.88 34.46
CA LYS A 32 8.09 19.95 33.65
C LYS A 32 9.30 19.61 32.75
N SER A 33 9.01 19.62 31.45
CA SER A 33 9.77 20.46 30.53
C SER A 33 8.83 21.15 29.56
N ALA A 34 8.77 22.48 29.70
CA ALA A 34 8.23 23.38 28.71
C ALA A 34 9.43 24.10 28.10
N ALA A 35 9.60 23.99 26.79
CA ALA A 35 10.22 24.99 25.92
C ALA A 35 10.20 24.53 24.44
N PRO A 36 10.21 25.47 23.48
CA PRO A 36 9.42 25.40 22.24
C PRO A 36 10.31 25.23 20.99
N SER A 37 9.67 25.25 19.82
CA SER A 37 10.21 25.13 18.45
C SER A 37 9.96 23.74 17.88
N SER A 38 9.30 23.55 16.74
CA SER A 38 9.11 24.47 15.63
C SER A 38 7.80 24.07 14.96
N LYS A 39 6.91 25.04 14.71
CA LYS A 39 6.00 24.93 13.57
C LYS A 39 6.91 24.82 12.35
N GLN A 40 7.21 23.62 11.88
CA GLN A 40 7.72 23.45 10.53
C GLN A 40 6.55 23.72 9.59
N PRO A 41 6.59 24.80 8.78
CA PRO A 41 5.64 24.98 7.72
C PRO A 41 5.82 23.82 6.74
N ALA A 42 4.74 23.09 6.50
CA ALA A 42 4.64 22.02 5.51
C ALA A 42 4.66 22.61 4.10
N THR A 43 5.78 23.23 3.70
CA THR A 43 5.90 23.87 2.38
C THR A 43 7.15 23.49 1.59
N GLU A 44 8.11 22.75 2.16
CA GLU A 44 9.32 22.31 1.43
C GLU A 44 9.37 20.81 1.10
N THR A 45 8.49 19.98 1.68
CA THR A 45 8.55 18.52 1.50
C THR A 45 7.88 18.03 0.20
N ARG A 46 6.89 18.77 -0.32
CA ARG A 46 6.11 18.36 -1.50
C ARG A 46 6.97 18.20 -2.76
N GLY A 47 8.03 19.01 -2.92
CA GLY A 47 8.93 18.95 -4.08
C GLY A 47 9.91 17.77 -4.03
N ALA A 48 10.52 17.52 -2.87
CA ALA A 48 11.47 16.43 -2.68
C ALA A 48 10.77 15.05 -2.68
N GLU A 49 9.60 14.95 -2.05
CA GLU A 49 8.77 13.74 -2.12
C GLU A 49 8.31 13.49 -3.56
N SER A 50 7.88 14.51 -4.30
CA SER A 50 7.48 14.33 -5.70
C SER A 50 8.66 13.85 -6.57
N ALA A 51 9.88 14.36 -6.37
CA ALA A 51 11.05 13.93 -7.12
C ALA A 51 11.44 12.46 -6.83
N GLU A 52 11.35 11.99 -5.58
CA GLU A 52 11.54 10.57 -5.26
C GLU A 52 10.41 9.69 -5.79
N HIS A 53 9.16 10.16 -5.71
CA HIS A 53 8.01 9.43 -6.23
C HIS A 53 8.03 9.30 -7.76
N VAL A 54 8.59 10.29 -8.48
CA VAL A 54 8.81 10.21 -9.93
C VAL A 54 9.91 9.20 -10.26
N LYS A 55 10.98 9.11 -9.48
CA LYS A 55 12.05 8.10 -9.68
C LYS A 55 11.51 6.68 -9.65
N SER A 56 10.68 6.36 -8.66
CA SER A 56 10.09 5.03 -8.56
C SER A 56 8.99 4.76 -9.60
N PHE A 57 8.56 5.76 -10.39
CA PHE A 57 7.70 5.53 -11.55
C PHE A 57 8.52 5.42 -12.82
N ARG A 58 9.75 5.94 -12.85
CA ARG A 58 10.58 6.02 -14.06
C ARG A 58 10.81 4.67 -14.72
N GLY A 59 11.32 3.69 -13.98
CA GLY A 59 11.55 2.36 -14.55
C GLY A 59 10.25 1.68 -14.99
N ILE A 60 9.21 1.79 -14.17
CA ILE A 60 7.89 1.20 -14.44
C ILE A 60 7.23 1.83 -15.67
N ALA A 61 7.37 3.15 -15.83
CA ALA A 61 6.85 3.92 -16.94
C ALA A 61 7.43 3.41 -18.27
N GLU A 62 8.76 3.27 -18.35
CA GLU A 62 9.43 2.73 -19.53
C GLU A 62 8.93 1.31 -19.84
N ARG A 63 8.76 0.47 -18.82
CA ARG A 63 8.27 -0.91 -19.01
C ARG A 63 6.84 -0.97 -19.52
N LEU A 64 5.98 -0.07 -19.05
CA LEU A 64 4.57 0.00 -19.43
C LEU A 64 4.31 0.86 -20.67
N ASN A 65 5.36 1.40 -21.32
CA ASN A 65 5.24 2.37 -22.42
C ASN A 65 4.39 3.60 -22.04
N MET A 66 4.53 4.06 -20.79
CA MET A 66 3.89 5.24 -20.25
C MET A 66 4.93 6.29 -19.85
N THR A 67 4.49 7.52 -19.57
CA THR A 67 5.36 8.51 -18.92
C THR A 67 5.20 8.46 -17.39
N PRO A 68 6.23 8.82 -16.62
CA PRO A 68 6.14 8.86 -15.16
C PRO A 68 5.02 9.80 -14.66
N GLU A 69 4.80 10.91 -15.35
CA GLU A 69 3.77 11.91 -15.04
C GLU A 69 2.36 11.35 -15.28
N ALA A 70 2.19 10.56 -16.35
CA ALA A 70 0.93 9.88 -16.64
C ALA A 70 0.60 8.83 -15.55
N LEU A 71 1.61 8.06 -15.11
CA LEU A 71 1.45 7.11 -14.01
C LEU A 71 1.14 7.79 -12.67
N GLN A 72 1.78 8.91 -12.39
CA GLN A 72 1.49 9.71 -11.19
C GLN A 72 0.05 10.25 -11.23
N THR A 73 -0.36 10.83 -12.35
CA THR A 73 -1.73 11.34 -12.52
C THR A 73 -2.76 10.23 -12.37
N ALA A 74 -2.52 9.06 -12.97
CA ALA A 74 -3.40 7.90 -12.84
C ALA A 74 -3.47 7.36 -11.40
N TYR A 75 -2.36 7.40 -10.65
CA TYR A 75 -2.35 7.05 -9.24
C TYR A 75 -3.18 8.02 -8.39
N GLU A 76 -3.05 9.33 -8.64
CA GLU A 76 -3.84 10.34 -7.92
C GLU A 76 -5.34 10.18 -8.19
N GLN A 77 -5.73 9.93 -9.44
CA GLN A 77 -7.11 9.61 -9.83
C GLN A 77 -7.63 8.35 -9.12
N ALA A 78 -6.83 7.27 -9.11
CA ALA A 78 -7.19 6.03 -8.44
C ALA A 78 -7.27 6.18 -6.91
N ARG A 79 -6.47 7.07 -6.32
CA ARG A 79 -6.55 7.41 -4.88
C ARG A 79 -7.78 8.21 -4.52
N SER A 80 -8.29 9.06 -5.42
CA SER A 80 -9.53 9.81 -5.17
C SER A 80 -10.74 8.87 -4.99
N THR A 81 -10.75 7.71 -5.66
CA THR A 81 -11.81 6.70 -5.52
C THR A 81 -11.49 5.65 -4.44
N ASN A 82 -10.20 5.37 -4.21
CA ASN A 82 -9.72 4.49 -3.16
C ASN A 82 -8.64 5.18 -2.30
N PRO A 83 -9.01 5.89 -1.22
CA PRO A 83 -8.05 6.65 -0.41
C PRO A 83 -7.02 5.79 0.33
N LYS A 84 -7.28 4.48 0.46
CA LYS A 84 -6.37 3.49 1.06
C LYS A 84 -5.39 2.89 0.05
N LEU A 85 -5.55 3.17 -1.24
CA LEU A 85 -4.66 2.66 -2.29
C LEU A 85 -3.26 3.20 -2.07
N THR A 86 -2.32 2.28 -1.88
CA THR A 86 -0.90 2.63 -1.79
C THR A 86 -0.28 2.66 -3.18
N ARG A 87 0.82 3.41 -3.31
CA ARG A 87 1.58 3.51 -4.56
C ARG A 87 2.10 2.15 -5.02
N GLY A 88 2.58 1.32 -4.10
CA GLY A 88 3.03 -0.04 -4.40
C GLY A 88 1.90 -0.92 -4.95
N GLN A 89 0.69 -0.84 -4.38
CA GLN A 89 -0.47 -1.57 -4.89
C GLN A 89 -0.88 -1.10 -6.28
N PHE A 90 -0.83 0.21 -6.54
CA PHE A 90 -1.12 0.76 -7.86
C PHE A 90 -0.09 0.28 -8.92
N ILE A 91 1.19 0.34 -8.60
CA ILE A 91 2.26 -0.16 -9.49
C ILE A 91 2.07 -1.66 -9.75
N ALA A 92 1.82 -2.46 -8.70
CA ALA A 92 1.56 -3.88 -8.83
C ALA A 92 0.32 -4.16 -9.71
N ALA A 93 -0.77 -3.39 -9.55
CA ALA A 93 -1.97 -3.54 -10.37
C ALA A 93 -1.73 -3.21 -11.85
N ASN A 94 -0.91 -2.20 -12.15
CA ASN A 94 -0.54 -1.87 -13.53
C ASN A 94 0.32 -2.97 -14.16
N MET A 95 1.33 -3.46 -13.43
CA MET A 95 2.19 -4.56 -13.89
C MET A 95 1.43 -5.88 -14.05
N LEU A 96 0.55 -6.21 -13.10
CA LEU A 96 -0.30 -7.40 -13.19
C LEU A 96 -1.29 -7.30 -14.35
N GLY A 97 -1.92 -6.13 -14.54
CA GLY A 97 -2.82 -5.92 -15.67
C GLY A 97 -2.08 -6.07 -17.01
N HIS A 98 -0.86 -5.56 -17.12
CA HIS A 98 -0.03 -5.75 -18.30
C HIS A 98 0.31 -7.24 -18.52
N ASN A 99 0.83 -7.93 -17.50
CA ASN A 99 1.28 -9.32 -17.59
C ASN A 99 0.14 -10.33 -17.76
N LEU A 100 -1.06 -10.02 -17.29
CA LEU A 100 -2.23 -10.89 -17.31
C LEU A 100 -3.29 -10.44 -18.33
N SER A 101 -2.93 -9.51 -19.22
CA SER A 101 -3.84 -9.02 -20.28
C SER A 101 -4.37 -10.17 -21.15
N ASP A 102 -3.53 -11.15 -21.49
CA ASP A 102 -3.94 -12.36 -22.24
C ASP A 102 -4.96 -13.23 -21.49
N LYS A 103 -5.05 -13.10 -20.16
CA LYS A 103 -6.04 -13.78 -19.31
C LYS A 103 -7.31 -12.95 -19.09
N GLY A 104 -7.45 -11.80 -19.77
CA GLY A 104 -8.59 -10.89 -19.62
C GLY A 104 -8.64 -10.16 -18.28
N ILE A 105 -7.52 -10.14 -17.55
CA ILE A 105 -7.36 -9.46 -16.26
C ILE A 105 -6.66 -8.13 -16.50
N THR A 106 -7.44 -7.06 -16.35
CA THR A 106 -6.99 -5.70 -16.61
C THR A 106 -6.72 -4.96 -15.30
N THR A 107 -5.92 -3.89 -15.38
CA THR A 107 -5.63 -3.02 -14.24
C THR A 107 -6.90 -2.47 -13.59
N ASP A 108 -7.90 -2.08 -14.39
CA ASP A 108 -9.20 -1.60 -13.89
C ASP A 108 -9.90 -2.63 -12.98
N LYS A 109 -9.97 -3.89 -13.41
CA LYS A 109 -10.55 -4.98 -12.60
C LYS A 109 -9.79 -5.20 -11.30
N ILE A 110 -8.46 -5.09 -11.34
CA ILE A 110 -7.61 -5.23 -10.16
C ILE A 110 -7.84 -4.05 -9.19
N LEU A 111 -7.88 -2.82 -9.70
CA LEU A 111 -8.13 -1.62 -8.91
C LEU A 111 -9.54 -1.63 -8.28
N ALA A 112 -10.55 -2.13 -8.99
CA ALA A 112 -11.90 -2.31 -8.45
C ALA A 112 -11.94 -3.31 -7.28
N GLY A 113 -11.19 -4.42 -7.37
CA GLY A 113 -11.05 -5.37 -6.27
C GLY A 113 -10.35 -4.76 -5.05
N LEU A 114 -9.27 -4.00 -5.28
CA LEU A 114 -8.57 -3.24 -4.24
C LEU A 114 -9.47 -2.19 -3.58
N ALA A 115 -10.29 -1.48 -4.36
CA ALA A 115 -11.27 -0.51 -3.85
C ALA A 115 -12.35 -1.17 -2.99
N SER A 116 -12.68 -2.43 -3.29
CA SER A 116 -13.59 -3.26 -2.48
C SER A 116 -12.95 -3.76 -1.17
N GLY A 117 -11.69 -3.40 -0.90
CA GLY A 117 -10.96 -3.80 0.31
C GLY A 117 -10.32 -5.18 0.24
N LYS A 118 -10.31 -5.82 -0.94
CA LYS A 118 -9.63 -7.11 -1.15
C LYS A 118 -8.13 -6.92 -1.28
N SER A 119 -7.35 -7.92 -0.89
CA SER A 119 -5.93 -7.99 -1.25
C SER A 119 -5.75 -8.25 -2.75
N ILE A 120 -4.52 -8.07 -3.26
CA ILE A 120 -4.19 -8.40 -4.66
C ILE A 120 -4.49 -9.86 -4.95
N GLY A 121 -3.98 -10.79 -4.14
CA GLY A 121 -4.24 -12.23 -4.30
C GLY A 121 -5.73 -12.58 -4.28
N GLN A 122 -6.50 -12.03 -3.32
CA GLN A 122 -7.95 -12.24 -3.26
C GLN A 122 -8.69 -11.67 -4.49
N THR A 123 -8.21 -10.54 -5.01
CA THR A 123 -8.73 -9.92 -6.21
C THR A 123 -8.47 -10.80 -7.42
N LEU A 124 -7.22 -11.23 -7.63
CA LEU A 124 -6.85 -12.13 -8.73
C LEU A 124 -7.61 -13.46 -8.66
N HIS A 125 -7.78 -14.02 -7.45
CA HIS A 125 -8.58 -15.22 -7.23
C HIS A 125 -10.05 -15.01 -7.64
N SER A 126 -10.64 -13.88 -7.23
CA SER A 126 -12.02 -13.51 -7.62
C SER A 126 -12.16 -13.29 -9.13
N LEU A 127 -11.07 -12.96 -9.83
CA LEU A 127 -11.01 -12.77 -11.28
C LEU A 127 -10.73 -14.08 -12.03
N GLY A 128 -10.63 -15.21 -11.33
CA GLY A 128 -10.53 -16.54 -11.93
C GLY A 128 -9.13 -17.16 -11.94
N LEU A 129 -8.13 -16.56 -11.26
CA LEU A 129 -6.85 -17.24 -11.04
C LEU A 129 -6.95 -18.22 -9.87
N SER A 130 -6.23 -19.33 -9.98
CA SER A 130 -5.96 -20.15 -8.79
C SER A 130 -5.09 -19.39 -7.79
N ASP A 131 -5.11 -19.74 -6.51
CA ASP A 131 -4.23 -19.11 -5.51
C ASP A 131 -2.75 -19.24 -5.86
N GLN A 132 -2.37 -20.36 -6.46
CA GLN A 132 -0.99 -20.60 -6.92
C GLN A 132 -0.63 -19.67 -8.08
N ASP A 133 -1.51 -19.53 -9.07
CA ASP A 133 -1.29 -18.63 -10.20
C ASP A 133 -1.30 -17.16 -9.77
N ALA A 134 -2.20 -16.78 -8.86
CA ALA A 134 -2.26 -15.43 -8.30
C ALA A 134 -0.95 -15.07 -7.59
N LYS A 135 -0.43 -15.99 -6.78
CA LYS A 135 0.86 -15.82 -6.09
C LYS A 135 2.04 -15.78 -7.07
N ALA A 136 2.02 -16.62 -8.09
CA ALA A 136 3.05 -16.63 -9.13
C ALA A 136 3.04 -15.31 -9.93
N ALA A 137 1.85 -14.82 -10.29
CA ALA A 137 1.67 -13.54 -10.97
C ALA A 137 2.15 -12.37 -10.11
N GLU A 138 1.79 -12.34 -8.83
CA GLU A 138 2.25 -11.31 -7.89
C GLU A 138 3.78 -11.31 -7.77
N LYS A 139 4.39 -12.49 -7.65
CA LYS A 139 5.86 -12.63 -7.61
C LYS A 139 6.52 -12.25 -8.94
N ALA A 140 5.87 -12.51 -10.07
CA ALA A 140 6.36 -12.08 -11.38
C ALA A 140 6.33 -10.54 -11.46
N ALA A 141 5.21 -9.92 -11.10
CA ALA A 141 5.07 -8.48 -11.07
C ALA A 141 6.10 -7.80 -10.15
N ASP A 142 6.32 -8.28 -8.92
CA ASP A 142 7.36 -7.73 -8.02
C ASP A 142 8.77 -7.84 -8.63
N ARG A 143 9.09 -8.96 -9.31
CA ARG A 143 10.37 -9.10 -9.99
C ARG A 143 10.53 -8.11 -11.14
N ASP A 144 9.48 -7.92 -11.93
CA ASP A 144 9.49 -7.00 -13.05
C ASP A 144 9.62 -5.55 -12.59
N VAL A 145 8.93 -5.17 -11.50
CA VAL A 145 9.08 -3.86 -10.86
C VAL A 145 10.53 -3.62 -10.46
N ARG A 146 11.13 -4.56 -9.73
CA ARG A 146 12.52 -4.45 -9.28
C ARG A 146 13.52 -4.44 -10.44
N ALA A 147 13.25 -5.17 -11.51
CA ALA A 147 14.09 -5.18 -12.70
C ALA A 147 14.06 -3.80 -13.37
N ALA A 148 12.87 -3.27 -13.59
CA ALA A 148 12.66 -1.97 -14.20
C ALA A 148 13.31 -0.83 -13.40
N ASP A 149 13.18 -0.82 -12.06
CA ASP A 149 13.87 0.16 -11.20
C ASP A 149 15.40 0.06 -11.32
N LYS A 150 15.95 -1.16 -11.34
CA LYS A 150 17.40 -1.37 -11.51
C LYS A 150 17.90 -0.93 -12.88
N GLU A 151 17.12 -1.16 -13.93
CA GLU A 151 17.46 -0.75 -15.29
C GLU A 151 17.46 0.78 -15.40
N ALA A 152 16.46 1.45 -14.84
CA ALA A 152 16.40 2.91 -14.78
C ALA A 152 17.56 3.53 -14.00
N ASP A 153 17.94 2.95 -12.84
CA ASP A 153 19.09 3.40 -12.06
C ASP A 153 20.42 3.27 -12.83
N LYS A 154 20.61 2.14 -13.52
CA LYS A 154 21.78 1.93 -14.38
C LYS A 154 21.82 2.94 -15.54
N ALA A 155 20.68 3.19 -16.18
CA ALA A 155 20.58 4.16 -17.28
C ALA A 155 20.91 5.59 -16.80
N ALA A 156 20.39 5.99 -15.64
CA ALA A 156 20.68 7.30 -15.04
C ALA A 156 22.18 7.47 -14.74
N LYS A 157 22.82 6.47 -14.12
CA LYS A 157 24.26 6.49 -13.83
C LYS A 157 25.13 6.52 -15.09
N ALA A 158 24.69 5.86 -16.15
CA ALA A 158 25.39 5.89 -17.44
C ALA A 158 25.29 7.26 -18.12
N GLN A 159 24.18 7.99 -17.93
CA GLN A 159 24.01 9.34 -18.46
C GLN A 159 24.84 10.37 -17.70
N GLU A 160 24.93 10.26 -16.36
CA GLU A 160 25.74 11.14 -15.52
C GLU A 160 27.23 11.07 -15.90
N LYS A 161 27.78 9.85 -16.06
CA LYS A 161 29.18 9.66 -16.50
C LYS A 161 29.48 10.26 -17.87
N LYS A 162 28.52 10.23 -18.79
CA LYS A 162 28.68 10.81 -20.15
C LYS A 162 28.69 12.34 -20.13
N GLN A 163 28.03 12.97 -19.15
CA GLN A 163 28.03 14.43 -19.00
C GLN A 163 29.34 14.92 -18.36
N ASP A 164 29.90 14.16 -17.42
CA ASP A 164 31.16 14.49 -16.74
C ASP A 164 32.39 14.41 -17.68
N THR A 165 32.34 13.55 -18.70
CA THR A 165 33.44 13.40 -19.68
C THR A 165 33.40 14.42 -20.83
N LYS A 166 32.38 15.30 -20.88
CA LYS A 166 32.20 16.29 -21.95
C LYS A 166 32.47 17.74 -21.51
N GLN A 167 33.00 17.91 -20.30
CA GLN A 167 33.55 19.17 -19.77
C GLN A 167 35.07 19.17 -19.86
#